data_AF-A0ABD5EJ50-F1
#
_entry.id   AF-A0ABD5EJ50-F1
#
_cell.length_a   1.000
_cell.length_b   1.000
_cell.length_c   1.000
_cell.angle_alpha   90.00
_cell.angle_beta   90.00
_cell.angle_gamma   90.00
#
_symmetry.space_group_name_H-M   'P 1'
#
loop_
_entity.id
_entity.type
_entity.pdbx_description
1 polymer ?
#
loop_
_entity_poly.entity_id
_entity_poly.type
_entity_poly.pdbx_seq_one_letter_code
_entity_poly.pdbx_strand_id
1 'polypeptide(L)'
;MGNSDVRRLDREIRQTQKKLESVRRGEWWPLNGSERRAMARALAGGGYRAARGESTDRAEAQIDTTGTAAETRLTAELTALHSERQRLITEAARERAANKSSRWF
;
A
#
# COMPACT_ATOMS: atom_id res chain seq x y z
N MET A 1 0.13 18.24 20.61
CA MET A 1 -0.65 17.27 19.79
C MET A 1 0.15 16.73 18.60
N GLY A 2 0.95 17.51 17.86
CA GLY A 2 1.62 17.02 16.63
C GLY A 2 2.54 15.78 16.72
N ASN A 3 3.11 15.44 17.88
CA ASN A 3 4.01 14.27 17.98
C ASN A 3 3.27 12.92 17.98
N SER A 4 2.04 12.84 18.46
CA SER A 4 1.27 11.58 18.48
C SER A 4 0.78 11.19 17.10
N ASP A 5 0.37 12.18 16.31
CA ASP A 5 -0.20 11.96 14.98
C ASP A 5 0.87 11.57 13.97
N VAL A 6 2.05 12.21 14.03
CA VAL A 6 3.22 11.79 13.25
C VAL A 6 3.64 10.36 13.59
N ARG A 7 3.64 9.98 14.87
CA ARG A 7 3.94 8.59 15.29
C ARG A 7 2.87 7.58 14.86
N ARG A 8 1.63 8.02 14.67
CA ARG A 8 0.56 7.17 14.13
C ARG A 8 0.78 6.96 12.63
N LEU A 9 1.01 8.03 11.88
CA LEU A 9 1.32 7.97 10.45
C LEU A 9 2.59 7.14 10.18
N ASP A 10 3.65 7.31 10.96
CA ASP A 10 4.87 6.50 10.82
C ASP A 10 4.61 5.01 11.04
N ARG A 11 3.68 4.65 11.93
CA ARG A 11 3.26 3.25 12.13
C ARG A 11 2.47 2.73 10.93
N GLU A 12 1.55 3.53 10.41
CA GLU A 12 0.76 3.19 9.23
C GLU A 12 1.65 3.03 7.98
N ILE A 13 2.59 3.96 7.76
CA ILE A 13 3.59 3.88 6.68
C ILE A 13 4.37 2.57 6.76
N ARG A 14 4.89 2.21 7.95
CA ARG A 14 5.63 0.95 8.12
C ARG A 14 4.76 -0.28 7.85
N GLN A 15 3.50 -0.26 8.26
CA GLN A 15 2.58 -1.36 7.98
C GLN A 15 2.29 -1.49 6.48
N THR A 16 2.05 -0.38 5.78
CA THR A 16 1.81 -0.36 4.34
C THR A 16 3.05 -0.76 3.55
N GLN A 17 4.25 -0.35 3.99
CA GLN A 17 5.52 -0.83 3.43
C GLN A 17 5.66 -2.35 3.55
N LYS A 18 5.37 -2.91 4.74
CA LYS A 18 5.41 -4.36 4.96
C LYS A 18 4.42 -5.10 4.06
N LYS A 19 3.22 -4.55 3.87
CA LYS A 19 2.22 -5.09 2.93
C LYS A 19 2.75 -5.08 1.50
N LEU A 20 3.36 -3.97 1.06
CA LEU A 20 3.92 -3.84 -0.29
C LEU A 20 5.06 -4.84 -0.53
N GLU A 21 5.97 -4.98 0.44
CA GLU A 21 7.06 -5.95 0.38
C GLU A 21 6.53 -7.39 0.31
N SER A 22 5.48 -7.69 1.09
CA SER A 22 4.79 -8.97 1.02
C SER A 22 4.19 -9.25 -0.36
N VAL A 23 3.50 -8.28 -0.98
CA VAL A 23 2.99 -8.46 -2.36
C VAL A 23 4.13 -8.72 -3.34
N ARG A 24 5.23 -7.97 -3.25
CA ARG A 24 6.42 -8.16 -4.10
C ARG A 24 7.09 -9.52 -3.93
N ARG A 25 7.01 -10.09 -2.72
CA ARG A 25 7.47 -11.46 -2.42
C ARG A 25 6.48 -12.54 -2.87
N GLY A 26 5.35 -12.16 -3.48
CA GLY A 26 4.30 -13.08 -3.91
C GLY A 26 3.36 -13.52 -2.80
N GLU A 27 3.36 -12.86 -1.64
CA GLU A 27 2.46 -13.17 -0.53
C GLU A 27 1.09 -12.51 -0.74
N TRP A 28 0.00 -13.25 -0.45
CA TRP A 28 -1.38 -12.84 -0.78
C TRP A 28 -2.20 -12.33 0.41
N TRP A 29 -1.63 -12.33 1.62
CA TRP A 29 -2.31 -11.80 2.79
C TRP A 29 -2.65 -10.29 2.74
N PRO A 30 -1.90 -9.40 2.06
CA PRO A 30 -2.21 -7.97 2.00
C PRO A 30 -3.23 -7.58 0.91
N LEU A 31 -3.77 -8.58 0.19
CA LEU A 31 -4.77 -8.38 -0.85
C LEU A 31 -6.14 -8.04 -0.25
N ASN A 32 -6.85 -7.12 -0.88
CA ASN A 32 -8.23 -6.77 -0.53
C ASN A 32 -9.23 -7.85 -1.01
N GLY A 33 -10.51 -7.69 -0.65
CA GLY A 33 -11.54 -8.69 -0.98
C GLY A 33 -11.75 -8.90 -2.49
N SER A 34 -11.65 -7.85 -3.30
CA SER A 34 -11.74 -7.95 -4.77
C SER A 34 -10.53 -8.64 -5.37
N GLU A 35 -9.33 -8.28 -4.94
CA GLU A 35 -8.05 -8.86 -5.36
C GLU A 35 -7.99 -10.35 -5.00
N ARG A 36 -8.40 -10.72 -3.78
CA ARG A 36 -8.49 -12.13 -3.36
C ARG A 36 -9.45 -12.94 -4.22
N ARG A 37 -10.60 -12.39 -4.59
CA ARG A 37 -11.55 -13.08 -5.48
C ARG A 37 -10.98 -13.24 -6.89
N ALA A 38 -10.30 -12.22 -7.42
CA ALA A 38 -9.63 -12.31 -8.72
C ALA A 38 -8.55 -13.41 -8.71
N MET A 39 -7.73 -13.44 -7.67
CA MET A 39 -6.70 -14.46 -7.46
C MET A 39 -7.30 -15.87 -7.36
N ALA A 40 -8.32 -16.06 -6.53
CA ALA A 40 -8.99 -17.35 -6.36
C ALA A 40 -9.60 -17.86 -7.67
N ARG A 41 -10.22 -16.99 -8.46
CA ARG A 41 -10.77 -17.35 -9.78
C ARG A 41 -9.68 -17.73 -10.77
N ALA A 42 -8.56 -17.01 -10.76
CA ALA A 42 -7.42 -17.31 -11.62
C ALA A 42 -6.84 -18.69 -11.30
N LEU A 43 -6.64 -19.00 -10.02
CA LEU A 43 -6.12 -20.30 -9.59
C LEU A 43 -7.09 -21.44 -9.90
N ALA A 44 -8.38 -21.26 -9.62
CA ALA A 44 -9.39 -22.28 -9.92
C ALA A 44 -9.47 -22.54 -11.44
N GLY A 45 -9.50 -21.47 -12.25
CA GLY A 45 -9.55 -21.57 -13.70
C GLY A 45 -8.25 -22.07 -14.35
N GLY A 46 -7.11 -21.82 -13.72
CA GLY A 46 -5.80 -22.33 -14.12
C GLY A 46 -5.64 -23.81 -13.78
N GLY A 47 -5.96 -24.20 -12.54
CA GLY A 47 -5.91 -25.60 -12.10
C GLY A 47 -6.86 -26.51 -12.91
N TYR A 48 -8.06 -26.02 -13.23
CA TYR A 48 -8.99 -26.74 -14.09
C TYR A 48 -8.43 -26.97 -15.50
N ARG A 49 -7.78 -25.97 -16.10
CA ARG A 49 -7.18 -26.07 -17.43
C ARG A 49 -5.93 -26.94 -17.44
N ALA A 50 -5.06 -26.78 -16.43
CA ALA A 50 -3.90 -27.64 -16.24
C ALA A 50 -4.30 -29.12 -16.10
N ALA A 51 -5.38 -29.41 -15.35
CA ALA A 51 -5.90 -30.77 -15.23
C ALA A 51 -6.43 -31.36 -16.55
N ARG A 52 -6.81 -30.51 -17.52
CA ARG A 52 -7.19 -30.92 -18.89
C ARG A 52 -6.05 -30.89 -19.90
N GLY A 53 -4.84 -30.50 -19.49
CA GLY A 53 -3.71 -30.29 -20.41
C GLY A 53 -3.91 -29.06 -21.32
N GLU A 54 -4.79 -28.14 -20.95
CA GLU A 54 -5.00 -26.87 -21.65
C GLU A 54 -4.08 -25.76 -21.11
N SER A 55 -3.84 -24.72 -21.91
CA SER A 55 -2.93 -23.63 -21.51
C SER A 55 -3.46 -22.79 -20.33
N THR A 56 -2.54 -22.44 -19.43
CA THR A 56 -2.79 -21.64 -18.22
C THR A 56 -2.50 -20.15 -18.40
N ASP A 57 -2.06 -19.72 -19.59
CA ASP A 57 -1.58 -18.35 -19.88
C ASP A 57 -2.54 -17.26 -19.40
N ARG A 58 -3.86 -17.47 -19.60
CA ARG A 58 -4.88 -16.51 -19.16
C ARG A 58 -5.01 -16.45 -17.63
N ALA A 59 -4.82 -17.57 -16.94
CA ALA A 59 -4.83 -17.61 -15.48
C ALA A 59 -3.57 -16.95 -14.91
N GLU A 60 -2.40 -17.21 -15.51
CA GLU A 60 -1.13 -16.57 -15.15
C GLU A 60 -1.18 -15.05 -15.38
N ALA A 61 -1.65 -14.61 -16.55
CA ALA A 61 -1.84 -13.19 -16.82
C ALA A 61 -2.79 -12.51 -15.81
N GLN A 62 -3.83 -13.22 -15.36
CA GLN A 62 -4.75 -12.70 -14.35
C GLN A 62 -4.10 -12.62 -12.96
N ILE A 63 -3.23 -13.57 -12.60
CA ILE A 63 -2.44 -13.55 -11.36
C ILE A 63 -1.51 -12.35 -11.37
N ASP A 64 -0.74 -12.16 -12.44
CA ASP A 64 0.20 -11.05 -12.60
C ASP A 64 -0.51 -9.70 -12.55
N THR A 65 -1.61 -9.57 -13.31
CA THR A 65 -2.42 -8.34 -13.32
C THR A 65 -2.95 -8.00 -11.92
N THR A 66 -3.38 -9.02 -11.16
CA THR A 66 -3.88 -8.82 -9.79
C THR A 66 -2.76 -8.41 -8.84
N GLY A 67 -1.56 -8.98 -8.99
CA GLY A 67 -0.36 -8.59 -8.25
C GLY A 67 0.02 -7.13 -8.52
N THR A 68 0.15 -6.74 -9.79
CA THR A 68 0.47 -5.36 -10.19
C THR A 68 -0.58 -4.36 -9.71
N ALA A 69 -1.87 -4.73 -9.77
CA ALA A 69 -2.94 -3.87 -9.26
C ALA A 69 -2.82 -3.63 -7.75
N ALA A 70 -2.50 -4.68 -6.97
CA ALA A 70 -2.29 -4.57 -5.53
C ALA A 70 -1.07 -3.72 -5.18
N GLU A 71 0.05 -3.90 -5.91
CA GLU A 71 1.25 -3.08 -5.73
C GLU A 71 0.97 -1.60 -6.03
N THR A 72 0.24 -1.32 -7.10
CA THR A 72 -0.11 0.05 -7.50
C THR A 72 -0.97 0.72 -6.43
N ARG A 73 -1.98 0.02 -5.92
CA ARG A 73 -2.84 0.50 -4.82
C ARG A 73 -2.02 0.79 -3.56
N LEU A 74 -1.21 -0.15 -3.11
CA LEU A 74 -0.38 0.02 -1.90
C LEU A 74 0.63 1.15 -2.05
N THR A 75 1.19 1.33 -3.24
CA THR A 75 2.07 2.47 -3.55
C THR A 75 1.33 3.79 -3.46
N ALA A 76 0.10 3.86 -3.99
CA ALA A 76 -0.74 5.06 -3.88
C ALA A 76 -1.11 5.39 -2.42
N GLU A 77 -1.50 4.37 -1.63
CA GLU A 77 -1.75 4.52 -0.18
C GLU A 77 -0.51 5.04 0.55
N LEU A 78 0.67 4.50 0.24
CA LEU A 78 1.93 4.92 0.84
C LEU A 78 2.27 6.37 0.51
N THR A 79 2.12 6.78 -0.75
CA THR A 79 2.33 8.17 -1.18
C THR A 79 1.38 9.13 -0.46
N ALA A 80 0.11 8.75 -0.29
CA ALA A 80 -0.87 9.55 0.45
C ALA A 80 -0.51 9.71 1.95
N LEU A 81 -0.01 8.65 2.59
CA LEU A 81 0.45 8.74 3.98
C LEU A 81 1.69 9.63 4.13
N HIS A 82 2.63 9.55 3.17
CA HIS A 82 3.81 10.41 3.18
C HIS A 82 3.48 11.88 2.96
N SER A 83 2.51 12.21 2.10
CA SER A 83 2.09 13.60 1.87
C SER A 83 1.44 14.19 3.13
N GLU A 84 0.59 13.42 3.82
CA GLU A 84 -0.03 13.86 5.07
C GLU A 84 1.01 14.06 6.19
N ARG A 85 1.98 13.15 6.31
CA ARG A 85 3.10 13.31 7.24
C ARG A 85 3.87 14.60 6.97
N GLN A 86 4.16 14.89 5.70
CA GLN A 86 4.89 16.10 5.33
C GLN A 86 4.10 17.36 5.68
N ARG A 87 2.77 17.34 5.47
CA ARG A 87 1.88 18.44 5.86
C ARG A 87 1.99 18.76 7.35
N LEU A 88 1.84 17.76 8.23
CA LEU A 88 1.95 17.95 9.68
C LEU A 88 3.31 18.52 10.11
N ILE A 89 4.40 18.07 9.47
CA ILE A 89 5.74 18.59 9.74
C ILE A 89 5.85 20.06 9.34
N THR A 90 5.31 20.43 8.16
CA THR A 90 5.34 21.82 7.70
C THR A 90 4.48 22.74 8.56
N GLU A 91 3.32 22.28 9.03
CA GLU A 91 2.45 23.04 9.95
C GLU A 91 3.16 23.27 11.29
N ALA A 92 3.76 22.23 11.87
CA ALA A 92 4.55 22.36 13.10
C ALA A 92 5.77 23.30 12.94
N ALA A 93 6.41 23.30 11.78
CA ALA A 93 7.52 24.22 11.48
C ALA A 93 7.04 25.68 11.40
N ARG A 94 5.87 25.93 10.79
CA ARG A 94 5.26 27.27 10.72
C ARG A 94 4.88 27.81 12.10
N GLU A 95 4.28 26.98 12.96
CA GLU A 95 3.95 27.37 14.34
C GLU A 95 5.21 27.74 15.15
N ARG A 96 6.29 26.95 15.00
CA ARG A 96 7.58 27.26 15.65
C ARG A 96 8.17 28.58 15.15
N ALA A 97 8.08 28.86 13.85
CA ALA A 97 8.55 30.12 13.28
C ALA A 97 7.76 31.32 13.84
N ALA A 98 6.43 31.22 13.91
CA ALA A 98 5.56 32.25 14.49
C ALA A 98 5.88 32.53 15.97
N ASN A 99 6.05 31.48 16.77
CA ASN A 99 6.44 31.59 18.19
C ASN A 99 7.86 32.16 18.39
N LYS A 100 8.76 31.98 17.41
CA LYS A 100 10.11 32.55 17.46
C LYS A 100 10.09 34.05 17.11
N SER A 101 9.28 34.47 16.14
CA SER A 101 9.11 35.89 15.80
C SER A 101 8.49 36.71 16.93
N SER A 102 7.61 36.13 17.75
CA SER A 102 6.98 36.82 18.89
C SER A 102 7.86 36.91 20.15
N ARG A 103 9.04 36.27 20.17
CA ARG A 103 10.01 36.34 21.28
C ARG A 103 11.17 37.30 21.02
N TRP A 104 11.25 37.86 19.81
CA TRP A 104 12.36 38.75 19.41
C TRP A 104 11.97 40.23 19.39
N PHE A 105 10.66 40.53 19.47
CA PHE A 105 10.12 41.82 19.90
C PHE A 105 9.84 41.79 21.39
#